data_AF-A0A7R9FTS5-F1
#
_entry.id   AF-A0A7R9FTS5-F1
#
_cell.length_a   1.000
_cell.length_b   1.000
_cell.length_c   1.000
_cell.angle_alpha   90.00
_cell.angle_beta   90.00
_cell.angle_gamma   90.00
#
_symmetry.space_group_name_H-M   'P 1'
#
loop_
_entity.id
_entity.type
_entity.pdbx_description
1 polymer ?
#
loop_
_entity_poly.entity_id
_entity_poly.type
_entity_poly.pdbx_seq_one_letter_code
_entity_poly.pdbx_strand_id
1 'polypeptide(L)' 'MAEQFGLPFLGELPLVQSIREGGDMGIPAVIDEDSVARLKFLELARNVAQNVSIRNA' A
#
# COMPACT_ATOMS: atom_id res chain seq x y z
N MET A 1 -4.93 -14.51 3.62
CA MET A 1 -5.98 -13.77 4.37
C MET A 1 -7.12 -13.32 3.45
N ALA A 2 -6.90 -12.50 2.42
CA ALA A 2 -7.98 -12.04 1.53
C ALA A 2 -8.82 -13.20 0.93
N GLU A 3 -8.14 -14.25 0.47
CA GLU A 3 -8.76 -15.48 -0.04
C GLU A 3 -9.72 -16.14 0.96
N GLN A 4 -9.38 -16.14 2.26
CA GLN A 4 -10.20 -16.76 3.30
C GLN A 4 -11.54 -16.04 3.49
N PHE A 5 -11.59 -14.75 3.13
CA PHE A 5 -12.79 -13.93 3.22
C PHE A 5 -13.49 -13.75 1.86
N GLY A 6 -12.99 -14.37 0.79
CA GLY A 6 -13.49 -14.15 -0.57
C GLY A 6 -13.37 -12.69 -1.02
N LEU A 7 -12.41 -11.94 -0.48
CA LEU A 7 -12.22 -10.52 -0.78
C LEU A 7 -11.12 -10.31 -1.81
N PRO A 8 -11.20 -9.24 -2.63
CA PRO A 8 -10.12 -8.89 -3.55
C PRO A 8 -8.85 -8.57 -2.75
N PHE A 9 -7.73 -9.15 -3.18
CA PHE A 9 -6.43 -8.79 -2.65
C PHE A 9 -6.01 -7.43 -3.21
N LEU A 10 -5.76 -6.46 -2.32
CA LEU A 10 -5.39 -5.09 -2.71
C LEU A 10 -3.88 -4.87 -2.72
N GLY A 11 -3.13 -5.70 -2.00
CA GLY A 11 -1.68 -5.60 -1.91
C GLY A 11 -1.16 -5.93 -0.52
N GLU A 12 0.15 -5.91 -0.39
CA GLU A 12 0.88 -6.10 0.84
C GLU A 12 2.01 -5.07 0.95
N LEU A 13 2.41 -4.77 2.18
CA LEU A 13 3.51 -3.87 2.47
C LEU A 13 4.60 -4.62 3.23
N PRO A 14 5.87 -4.45 2.87
CA PRO A 14 6.96 -5.06 3.60
C PRO A 14 7.09 -4.41 4.99
N LEU A 15 7.35 -5.22 6.02
CA LEU A 15 7.63 -4.73 7.36
C LEU A 15 9.09 -4.26 7.43
N VAL A 16 9.33 -3.00 7.04
CA VAL A 16 10.65 -2.36 7.12
C VAL A 16 10.65 -1.25 8.17
N GLN A 17 11.75 -1.13 8.91
CA GLN A 17 11.90 -0.18 10.01
C GLN A 17 11.71 1.27 9.57
N SER A 18 12.15 1.62 8.36
CA SER A 18 12.02 2.97 7.81
C SER A 18 10.56 3.43 7.67
N ILE A 19 9.59 2.52 7.46
CA ILE A 19 8.17 2.87 7.43
C ILE A 19 7.70 3.30 8.82
N ARG A 20 8.12 2.57 9.86
CA ARG A 20 7.76 2.87 11.26
C ARG A 20 8.35 4.21 11.69
N GLU A 21 9.65 4.38 11.50
CA GLU A 21 10.37 5.60 11.90
C GLU A 21 9.87 6.82 11.13
N GLY A 22 9.59 6.66 9.83
CA GLY A 22 8.97 7.70 9.02
C GLY A 22 7.59 8.10 9.56
N GLY A 23 6.79 7.14 10.04
CA GLY A 23 5.52 7.42 10.72
C GLY A 23 5.68 8.28 11.97
N ASP A 24 6.61 7.92 12.85
CA ASP A 24 6.89 8.66 14.09
C ASP A 24 7.41 10.08 13.82
N MET A 25 8.22 10.24 12.77
CA MET A 25 8.83 11.51 12.35
C MET A 25 7.90 12.39 11.49
N GLY A 26 6.75 11.87 11.05
CA GLY A 26 5.89 12.57 10.07
C GLY A 26 6.50 12.67 8.66
N ILE A 27 7.39 11.74 8.31
CA ILE A 27 8.03 11.62 6.99
C ILE A 27 7.49 10.34 6.30
N PRO A 28 6.47 10.46 5.43
CA PRO A 28 5.92 9.31 4.73
C PRO A 28 6.96 8.50 3.94
N ALA A 29 6.91 7.18 4.07
CA ALA A 29 7.81 6.25 3.37
C ALA A 29 7.75 6.35 1.82
N VAL A 30 6.70 6.96 1.27
CA VAL A 30 6.52 7.16 -0.17
C VAL A 30 7.33 8.33 -0.74
N ILE A 31 7.91 9.19 0.12
CA ILE A 31 8.74 10.32 -0.31
C ILE A 31 10.09 9.84 -0.85
N ASP A 32 10.60 8.72 -0.34
CA ASP A 32 11.84 8.10 -0.83
C ASP A 32 11.57 7.41 -2.18
N GLU A 33 12.04 8.05 -3.26
CA GLU A 33 11.81 7.62 -4.65
C GLU A 33 12.42 6.26 -4.99
N ASP A 34 13.51 5.91 -4.31
CA ASP A 34 14.29 4.70 -4.54
C ASP A 34 13.83 3.53 -3.64
N SER A 35 12.94 3.77 -2.68
CA SER A 35 12.50 2.73 -1.76
C SER A 35 11.55 1.71 -2.41
N VAL A 36 11.78 0.44 -2.10
CA VAL A 36 10.83 -0.65 -2.40
C VAL A 36 9.47 -0.40 -1.75
N ALA A 37 9.46 0.27 -0.60
CA ALA A 37 8.24 0.65 0.11
C ALA A 37 7.35 1.55 -0.76
N ARG A 38 7.92 2.58 -1.41
CA ARG A 38 7.17 3.47 -2.31
C ARG A 38 6.46 2.71 -3.42
N LEU A 39 7.17 1.81 -4.11
CA LEU A 39 6.59 1.01 -5.19
C LEU A 39 5.39 0.18 -4.70
N LYS A 40 5.51 -0.43 -3.51
CA LYS A 40 4.44 -1.23 -2.90
C LYS A 40 3.25 -0.41 -2.45
N PHE A 41 3.47 0.78 -1.89
CA PHE A 41 2.39 1.72 -1.58
C PHE A 41 1.65 2.21 -2.85
N LEU A 42 2.37 2.50 -3.93
CA LEU A 42 1.76 2.93 -5.20
C LEU A 42 0.98 1.80 -5.89
N GLU A 43 1.46 0.55 -5.79
CA GLU A 43 0.73 -0.64 -6.23
C GLU A 43 -0.59 -0.79 -5.45
N LEU A 44 -0.51 -0.73 -4.12
CA LEU A 44 -1.69 -0.80 -3.24
C LEU A 44 -2.71 0.31 -3.55
N ALA A 45 -2.25 1.55 -3.70
CA ALA A 45 -3.13 2.69 -4.02
C ALA A 45 -3.84 2.52 -5.37
N ARG A 46 -3.15 2.01 -6.40
CA ARG A 46 -3.75 1.72 -7.71
C ARG A 46 -4.82 0.64 -7.62
N ASN A 47 -4.54 -0.45 -6.90
CA ASN A 47 -5.50 -1.54 -6.72
C ASN A 47 -6.75 -1.08 -5.96
N VAL A 48 -6.58 -0.23 -4.94
CA VAL A 48 -7.71 0.41 -4.24
C VAL A 48 -8.54 1.25 -5.20
N ALA A 49 -7.92 2.15 -5.96
CA ALA A 49 -8.61 3.01 -6.91
C ALA A 49 -9.39 2.20 -7.98
N GLN A 50 -8.77 1.15 -8.51
CA GLN A 50 -9.42 0.24 -9.46
C GLN A 50 -10.63 -0.45 -8.84
N ASN A 51 -10.52 -0.98 -7.62
CA ASN A 51 -11.64 -1.64 -6.94
C ASN A 51 -12.77 -0.68 -6.62
N VAL A 52 -12.47 0.57 -6.24
CA VAL A 52 -13.47 1.62 -6.04
C VAL A 52 -14.18 1.94 -7.37
N SER A 53 -13.44 2.05 -8.47
CA SER A 53 -14.02 2.27 -9.80
C SER A 53 -14.93 1.13 -10.23
N ILE A 54 -14.53 -0.13 -10.00
CA ILE A 54 -15.36 -1.31 -10.32
C ILE A 54 -16.65 -1.31 -9.48
N ARG A 55 -16.56 -0.94 -8.20
CA ARG A 55 -17.72 -0.88 -7.30
C ARG A 55 -18.72 0.22 -7.66
N ASN A 56 -18.24 1.33 -8.21
CA ASN A 56 -19.05 2.53 -8.47
C ASN A 56 -19.45 2.70 -9.94
N ALA A 57 -19.03 1.80 -10.84
CA ALA A 57 -19.45 1.77 -12.23
C ALA A 57 -20.89 1.25 -12.37
#